data_AF-E0Q2R8-F1
#
_entry.id   AF-E0Q2R8-F1
#
_cell.length_a   1.000
_cell.length_b   1.000
_cell.length_c   1.000
_cell.angle_alpha   90.00
_cell.angle_beta   90.00
_cell.angle_gamma   90.00
#
_symmetry.space_group_name_H-M   'P 1'
#
loop_
_entity.id
_entity.type
_entity.pdbx_description
1 polymer ?
#
loop_
_entity_poly.entity_id
_entity_poly.type
_entity_poly.pdbx_seq_one_letter_code
_entity_poly.pdbx_strand_id
1 'polypeptide(L)' 'MKRVITYGTFDLLHYGHINLLKRAKQLGDYLIVVVSSDEFNLKEKIKFVILIMNIEKI' A
#
# COMPACT_ATOMS: atom_id res chain seq x y z
N MET A 1 -5.18 -17.73 8.04
CA MET A 1 -4.37 -16.75 7.31
C MET A 1 -5.26 -15.61 6.82
N LYS A 2 -5.19 -14.45 7.49
CA LYS A 2 -5.99 -13.26 7.20
C LYS A 2 -5.20 -12.30 6.32
N ARG A 3 -5.78 -11.92 5.18
CA ARG A 3 -5.19 -10.97 4.23
C ARG A 3 -5.87 -9.61 4.38
N VAL A 4 -5.08 -8.55 4.39
CA VAL A 4 -5.51 -7.15 4.47
C VAL A 4 -5.07 -6.47 3.19
N ILE A 5 -5.95 -5.66 2.61
CA ILE A 5 -5.65 -4.87 1.42
C ILE A 5 -5.85 -3.40 1.72
N THR A 6 -4.97 -2.55 1.20
CA THR A 6 -5.13 -1.10 1.19
C THR A 6 -4.69 -0.55 -0.15
N TYR A 7 -5.31 0.53 -0.60
CA TYR A 7 -4.98 1.21 -1.84
C TYR A 7 -4.72 2.69 -1.56
N GLY A 8 -3.80 3.29 -2.31
CA GLY A 8 -3.54 4.72 -2.23
C GLY A 8 -2.44 5.16 -3.19
N THR A 9 -2.30 6.46 -3.36
CA THR A 9 -1.23 7.05 -4.18
C THR A 9 0.10 7.07 -3.44
N PHE A 10 0.07 7.20 -2.10
CA PHE A 10 1.27 7.23 -1.25
C PHE A 10 2.31 8.29 -1.67
N ASP A 11 1.84 9.40 -2.26
CA ASP A 11 2.69 10.51 -2.67
C ASP A 11 3.50 11.06 -1.50
N LEU A 12 4.78 11.33 -1.74
CA LEU A 12 5.73 11.84 -0.76
C LEU A 12 5.63 11.09 0.57
N LEU A 13 5.91 9.78 0.53
CA LEU A 13 5.75 8.84 1.63
C LEU A 13 6.24 9.40 2.97
N HIS A 14 5.30 9.73 3.85
CA HIS A 14 5.55 10.38 5.13
C HIS A 14 4.98 9.57 6.31
N TYR A 15 5.23 10.04 7.53
CA TYR A 15 4.90 9.32 8.76
C TYR A 15 3.42 8.88 8.86
N GLY A 16 2.48 9.68 8.34
CA GLY A 16 1.07 9.31 8.24
C GLY A 16 0.82 7.98 7.49
N HIS A 17 1.44 7.79 6.33
CA HIS A 17 1.34 6.55 5.55
C HIS A 17 1.96 5.37 6.30
N ILE A 18 3.11 5.58 6.95
CA ILE A 18 3.77 4.54 7.75
C ILE A 18 2.86 4.06 8.88
N ASN A 19 2.22 4.98 9.59
CA ASN A 19 1.27 4.64 10.66
C ASN A 19 0.02 3.92 10.13
N LEU A 20 -0.48 4.32 8.97
CA LEU A 20 -1.58 3.62 8.30
C LEU A 20 -1.19 2.18 7.95
N LEU A 21 -0.03 1.96 7.34
CA LEU A 21 0.47 0.63 6.98
C LEU A 21 0.75 -0.24 8.21
N LYS A 22 1.33 0.33 9.28
CA LYS A 22 1.54 -0.38 10.56
C LYS A 22 0.23 -0.85 11.17
N ARG A 23 -0.78 0.01 11.22
CA ARG A 23 -2.13 -0.36 11.71
C ARG A 23 -2.79 -1.40 10.82
N ALA A 24 -2.69 -1.25 9.49
CA ALA A 24 -3.24 -2.21 8.54
C ALA A 24 -2.59 -3.60 8.69
N LYS A 25 -1.28 -3.66 8.93
CA LYS A 25 -0.57 -4.93 9.18
C LYS A 25 -1.02 -5.60 10.48
N GLN A 26 -1.34 -4.86 11.54
CA GLN A 26 -1.86 -5.42 12.78
C GLN A 26 -3.22 -6.12 12.62
N LEU A 27 -3.94 -5.87 11.52
CA LEU A 27 -5.25 -6.46 11.25
C LEU A 27 -5.17 -7.85 10.62
N GLY A 28 -4.00 -8.35 10.20
CA GLY A 28 -3.89 -9.69 9.61
C GLY A 28 -2.46 -10.17 9.37
N ASP A 29 -2.35 -11.39 8.86
CA ASP A 29 -1.07 -12.06 8.64
C ASP A 29 -0.34 -11.51 7.42
N TYR A 30 -1.08 -10.95 6.46
CA TYR A 30 -0.56 -10.49 5.17
C TYR A 30 -1.16 -9.14 4.78
N LEU A 31 -0.33 -8.18 4.36
CA LEU A 31 -0.75 -6.85 3.91
C LEU A 31 -0.40 -6.67 2.43
N ILE A 32 -1.40 -6.35 1.61
CA ILE A 32 -1.28 -6.04 0.20
C ILE A 32 -1.49 -4.54 0.04
N VAL A 33 -0.48 -3.83 -0.48
CA VAL A 33 -0.54 -2.40 -0.72
C VAL A 33 -0.58 -2.16 -2.23
N VAL A 34 -1.68 -1.57 -2.69
CA VAL A 34 -1.86 -1.18 -4.09
C VAL A 34 -1.50 0.28 -4.22
N VAL A 35 -0.42 0.57 -4.96
CA VAL A 35 0.05 1.94 -5.20
C VAL A 35 -0.41 2.38 -6.59
N SER A 36 -1.14 3.50 -6.66
CA SER A 36 -1.51 4.12 -7.94
C SER A 36 -0.37 5.00 -8.44
N SER A 37 0.12 4.78 -9.66
CA SER A 37 1.11 5.65 -10.31
C SER A 37 0.47 6.93 -10.85
N ASP A 38 1.23 8.00 -11.06
CA ASP A 38 0.73 9.23 -11.71
C ASP A 38 0.09 8.98 -13.09
N GLU A 39 0.63 8.01 -13.86
CA GLU A 39 0.05 7.55 -15.12
C GLU A 39 -1.38 7.00 -14.95
N PHE A 40 -1.74 6.46 -13.77
CA PHE A 40 -3.07 5.94 -13.44
C PHE A 40 -4.07 7.07 -13.10
N ASN A 41 -3.62 8.15 -12.46
CA ASN A 41 -4.48 9.32 -12.18
C ASN A 41 -4.75 10.16 -13.45
N LEU A 42 -3.83 10.15 -14.42
CA LEU A 42 -3.92 10.98 -15.63
C LEU A 42 -4.51 10.26 -16.84
N LYS A 43 -4.46 8.92 -16.89
CA LYS A 43 -4.98 8.11 -18.00
C LYS A 43 -5.57 6.83 -17.43
N GLU A 44 -6.84 6.56 -17.73
CA GLU A 44 -7.56 5.34 -17.36
C GLU A 44 -6.96 4.07 -18.00
N LYS A 45 -5.73 3.70 -17.65
CA LYS A 45 -5.08 2.45 -18.04
C LYS A 45 -4.51 1.76 -16.81
N ILE A 46 -4.95 0.52 -16.64
CA ILE A 46 -4.74 -0.30 -15.46
C ILE A 46 -3.27 -0.74 -15.38
N LYS A 47 -2.50 -0.11 -14.49
CA LYS A 47 -1.17 -0.58 -14.08
C LYS A 47 -1.16 -0.64 -12.55
N PHE A 48 -1.31 -1.84 -12.00
CA PHE A 48 -1.23 -2.07 -10.56
C PHE A 48 0.18 -2.50 -10.19
N VAL A 49 0.87 -1.73 -9.35
CA VAL A 49 2.09 -2.19 -8.69
C VAL A 49 1.66 -2.82 -7.36
N ILE A 50 1.83 -4.14 -7.24
CA ILE A 50 1.58 -4.87 -6.00
C ILE A 50 2.88 -4.89 -5.21
N LEU A 51 2.95 -4.08 -4.15
CA LEU A 51 4.05 -4.14 -3.19
C LEU A 51 3.66 -5.07 -2.04
N ILE A 52 4.38 -6.19 -1.96
CA ILE A 52 4.36 -7.08 -0.80
C ILE A 52 5.45 -6.59 0.13
N MET A 53 5.07 -5.82 1.16
CA MET A 53 6.03 -5.28 2.12
C MET A 53 6.14 -6.20 3.33
N ASN A 54 7.37 -6.64 3.65
CA ASN A 54 7.68 -7.20 4.96
C ASN A 54 8.18 -6.08 5.89
N ILE A 55 7.29 -5.58 6.75
CA ILE A 55 7.47 -4.37 7.56
C ILE A 55 8.44 -4.57 8.74
N GLU A 56 8.89 -5.79 9.04
CA GLU A 56 9.94 -6.03 10.06
C GLU A 56 11.26 -5.28 9.77
N LYS A 57 11.41 -4.71 8.57
CA LYS A 57 12.57 -3.93 8.14
C LYS A 57 12.31 -2.44 7.87
N ILE A 58 11.17 -1.88 8.31
CA ILE A 58 10.89 -0.42 8.24
C ILE A 58 11.23 0.26 9.56
#